data_AF-A0A355EXS0-F1
#
_entry.id   AF-A0A355EXS0-F1
#
_cell.length_a   1.000
_cell.length_b   1.000
_cell.length_c   1.000
_cell.angle_alpha   90.00
_cell.angle_beta   90.00
_cell.angle_gamma   90.00
#
_symmetry.space_group_name_H-M   'P 1'
#
loop_
_entity.id
_entity.type
_entity.pdbx_description
1 polymer ?
#
loop_
_entity_poly.entity_id
_entity_poly.type
_entity_poly.pdbx_seq_one_letter_code
_entity_poly.pdbx_strand_id
1 'polypeptide(L)'
;MTLRSWTACLAVFLVAAAAAASPVAPEDYAALRWRLVGPLRAGWATCAAGMPGRPETFFFGAANGGVWKTTDAGRTWSPLFQHEATASIGALATTPAQPQTLWVGTGQVTSRWDGASGNGVYRSLDGGATWEPRGLAETRHIGRIWIDPRNPDVVLVAAQGHVFGPHAERGVFRTTDAGASWQKVLFVDDRTGAVDLGADPSTPDTVFAAFWEARERPWLSYFQPSVGPGSGLFKSTDGGASFTQLTSGILSG
;
A
#
# COMPACT_ATOMS: atom_id res chain seq x y z
N MET A 1 61.35 46.76 44.12
CA MET A 1 60.78 46.01 45.27
C MET A 1 59.47 45.39 44.83
N THR A 2 59.39 44.09 45.00
CA THR A 2 58.30 43.16 44.68
C THR A 2 57.03 43.44 45.49
N LEU A 3 55.85 43.26 44.90
CA LEU A 3 54.95 42.17 45.30
C LEU A 3 53.86 41.94 44.24
N ARG A 4 53.70 40.67 43.87
CA ARG A 4 52.61 40.13 43.05
C ARG A 4 51.30 40.17 43.84
N SER A 5 50.19 40.45 43.16
CA SER A 5 48.86 40.03 43.63
C SER A 5 48.02 39.61 42.45
N TRP A 6 47.75 38.31 42.41
CA TRP A 6 46.79 37.65 41.54
C TRP A 6 45.38 38.13 41.89
N THR A 7 44.52 38.29 40.89
CA THR A 7 43.07 38.12 41.09
C THR A 7 42.50 37.42 39.87
N ALA A 8 41.98 36.23 40.14
CA ALA A 8 41.45 35.29 39.18
C ALA A 8 40.03 35.66 38.73
N CYS A 9 39.67 35.06 37.60
CA CYS A 9 38.41 35.11 36.88
C CYS A 9 37.14 35.04 37.74
N LEU A 10 36.08 35.71 37.29
CA LEU A 10 34.72 35.17 37.41
C LEU A 10 33.94 35.48 36.13
N ALA A 11 34.09 34.62 35.12
CA ALA A 11 33.13 34.56 34.02
C ALA A 11 31.89 33.83 34.56
N VAL A 12 30.83 34.57 34.85
CA VAL A 12 29.52 34.00 35.19
C VAL A 12 28.94 33.41 33.91
N PHE A 13 29.15 32.12 33.68
CA PHE A 13 28.35 31.37 32.72
C PHE A 13 26.94 31.21 33.31
N LEU A 14 26.01 32.00 32.81
CA LEU A 14 24.57 31.75 32.96
C LEU A 14 24.24 30.45 32.22
N VAL A 15 24.36 29.32 32.92
CA VAL A 15 23.71 28.08 32.49
C VAL A 15 22.23 28.29 32.78
N ALA A 16 21.48 28.74 31.78
CA ALA A 16 20.04 28.62 31.82
C ALA A 16 19.73 27.12 31.88
N ALA A 17 19.44 26.61 33.08
CA ALA A 17 18.87 25.29 33.24
C ALA A 17 17.55 25.30 32.48
N ALA A 18 17.53 24.69 31.29
CA ALA A 18 16.29 24.39 30.62
C ALA A 18 15.52 23.48 31.57
N ALA A 19 14.50 24.02 32.23
CA ALA A 19 13.57 23.22 33.01
C ALA A 19 12.93 22.25 32.04
N ALA A 20 13.39 21.00 32.06
CA ALA A 20 12.73 19.94 31.31
C ALA A 20 11.31 19.87 31.83
N ALA A 21 10.33 20.13 30.95
CA ALA A 21 8.93 19.97 31.31
C ALA A 21 8.74 18.56 31.86
N SER A 22 8.14 18.45 33.05
CA SER A 22 7.81 17.14 33.60
C SER A 22 6.83 16.44 32.64
N PRO A 23 7.05 15.16 32.32
CA PRO A 23 6.12 14.43 31.47
C PRO A 23 4.75 14.43 32.14
N VAL A 24 3.70 14.69 31.34
CA VAL A 24 2.30 14.61 31.82
C VAL A 24 2.01 13.16 32.20
N ALA A 25 1.42 12.94 33.37
CA ALA A 25 1.11 11.59 33.84
C ALA A 25 0.01 10.96 32.97
N PRO A 26 0.09 9.66 32.61
CA PRO A 26 -0.93 9.00 31.81
C PRO A 26 -2.36 9.13 32.33
N GLU A 27 -2.54 9.15 33.65
CA GLU A 27 -3.85 9.40 34.28
C GLU A 27 -4.49 10.74 33.89
N ASP A 28 -3.69 11.79 33.67
CA ASP A 28 -4.19 13.14 33.38
C ASP A 28 -4.83 13.25 31.99
N TYR A 29 -4.50 12.33 31.07
CA TYR A 29 -5.06 12.27 29.72
C TYR A 29 -5.79 10.96 29.40
N ALA A 30 -5.99 10.08 30.37
CA ALA A 30 -6.68 8.80 30.17
C ALA A 30 -8.12 8.95 29.64
N ALA A 31 -8.78 10.07 29.92
CA ALA A 31 -10.13 10.39 29.44
C ALA A 31 -10.16 11.02 28.04
N LEU A 32 -8.99 11.32 27.44
CA LEU A 32 -8.93 11.85 26.08
C LEU A 32 -9.22 10.71 25.10
N ARG A 33 -10.16 10.96 24.19
CA ARG A 33 -10.50 10.06 23.10
C ARG A 33 -10.37 10.79 21.77
N TRP A 34 -9.74 10.13 20.81
CA TRP A 34 -9.79 10.57 19.43
C TRP A 34 -11.24 10.55 18.96
N ARG A 35 -11.65 11.62 18.26
CA ARG A 35 -12.97 11.71 17.62
C ARG A 35 -12.80 12.22 16.21
N LEU A 36 -13.59 11.67 15.30
CA LEU A 36 -13.68 12.19 13.94
C LEU A 36 -14.40 13.54 13.97
N VAL A 37 -13.75 14.60 13.50
CA VAL A 37 -14.34 15.94 13.35
C VAL A 37 -14.88 16.16 11.93
N GLY A 38 -14.57 15.24 11.01
CA GLY A 38 -14.95 15.30 9.60
C GLY A 38 -13.96 16.12 8.76
N PRO A 39 -14.25 16.32 7.47
CA PRO A 39 -15.45 15.87 6.74
C PRO A 39 -15.62 14.34 6.68
N LEU A 40 -16.87 13.86 6.76
CA LEU A 40 -17.21 12.42 6.83
C LEU A 40 -17.13 11.69 5.46
N ARG A 41 -16.99 12.44 4.37
CA ARG A 41 -16.97 11.95 2.98
C ARG A 41 -16.02 12.80 2.15
N ALA A 42 -14.73 12.73 2.45
CA ALA A 42 -13.69 13.41 1.68
C ALA A 42 -12.39 12.60 1.70
N GLY A 43 -11.50 12.91 0.78
CA GLY A 43 -10.21 12.24 0.63
C GLY A 43 -10.11 11.52 -0.70
N TRP A 44 -8.94 10.93 -0.93
CA TRP A 44 -8.62 10.25 -2.18
C TRP A 44 -8.75 8.74 -1.98
N ALA A 45 -9.80 8.17 -2.57
CA ALA A 45 -9.96 6.73 -2.70
C ALA A 45 -9.14 6.22 -3.89
N THR A 46 -8.37 5.16 -3.68
CA THR A 46 -7.50 4.53 -4.68
C THR A 46 -8.12 3.26 -5.25
N CYS A 47 -8.96 2.59 -4.47
CA CYS A 47 -9.59 1.33 -4.85
C CYS A 47 -10.92 1.16 -4.11
N ALA A 48 -11.80 0.31 -4.66
CA ALA A 48 -13.05 -0.09 -4.03
C ALA A 48 -13.39 -1.54 -4.39
N ALA A 49 -14.08 -2.23 -3.49
CA ALA A 49 -14.54 -3.60 -3.69
C ALA A 49 -15.93 -3.80 -3.05
N GLY A 50 -16.78 -4.62 -3.67
CA GLY A 50 -18.06 -5.04 -3.09
C GLY A 50 -17.94 -6.36 -2.34
N MET A 51 -18.78 -6.57 -1.33
CA MET A 51 -18.93 -7.89 -0.71
C MET A 51 -19.88 -8.74 -1.58
N PRO A 52 -19.41 -9.89 -2.10
CA PRO A 52 -20.26 -10.78 -2.89
C PRO A 52 -21.50 -11.23 -2.11
N GLY A 53 -22.67 -11.16 -2.77
CA GLY A 53 -23.96 -11.50 -2.16
C GLY A 53 -24.54 -10.46 -1.20
N ARG A 54 -23.88 -9.30 -0.99
CA ARG A 54 -24.38 -8.19 -0.16
C ARG A 54 -24.31 -6.85 -0.90
N PRO A 55 -25.34 -6.50 -1.68
CA PRO A 55 -25.32 -5.32 -2.57
C PRO A 55 -25.27 -3.97 -1.84
N GLU A 56 -25.46 -3.93 -0.53
CA GLU A 56 -25.33 -2.74 0.31
C GLU A 56 -23.96 -2.63 1.02
N THR A 57 -23.12 -3.67 0.92
CA THR A 57 -21.84 -3.76 1.61
C THR A 57 -20.68 -3.55 0.63
N PHE A 58 -19.94 -2.46 0.84
CA PHE A 58 -18.78 -2.12 0.03
C PHE A 58 -17.63 -1.65 0.90
N PHE A 59 -16.45 -1.68 0.31
CA PHE A 59 -15.22 -1.24 0.92
C PHE A 59 -14.49 -0.29 -0.02
N PHE A 60 -13.74 0.66 0.54
CA PHE A 60 -12.75 1.42 -0.22
C PHE A 60 -11.43 1.50 0.53
N GLY A 61 -10.34 1.60 -0.23
CA GLY A 61 -9.02 1.94 0.27
C GLY A 61 -8.68 3.39 -0.07
N ALA A 62 -8.05 4.10 0.87
CA ALA A 62 -7.61 5.47 0.68
C ALA A 62 -6.08 5.56 0.53
N ALA A 63 -5.61 6.55 -0.22
CA ALA A 63 -4.19 6.76 -0.50
C ALA A 63 -3.32 6.91 0.75
N ASN A 64 -3.88 7.47 1.83
CA ASN A 64 -3.27 7.67 3.16
C ASN A 64 -4.33 7.66 4.28
N GLY A 65 -5.38 6.84 4.13
CA GLY A 65 -6.53 6.84 5.04
C GLY A 65 -7.03 5.47 5.48
N GLY A 66 -6.32 4.39 5.12
CA GLY A 66 -6.69 3.02 5.46
C GLY A 66 -7.89 2.51 4.67
N VAL A 67 -8.48 1.42 5.16
CA VAL A 67 -9.65 0.75 4.58
C VAL A 67 -10.90 1.15 5.35
N TRP A 68 -11.99 1.37 4.61
CA TRP A 68 -13.29 1.74 5.13
C TRP A 68 -14.37 0.80 4.62
N LYS A 69 -15.41 0.58 5.41
CA LYS A 69 -16.56 -0.27 5.09
C LYS A 69 -17.86 0.49 5.23
N THR A 70 -18.79 0.23 4.33
CA THR A 70 -20.20 0.57 4.47
C THR A 70 -21.03 -0.71 4.48
N THR A 71 -22.20 -0.65 5.12
CA THR A 71 -23.23 -1.72 5.09
C THR A 71 -24.61 -1.14 4.74
N ASP A 72 -24.67 0.12 4.33
CA ASP A 72 -25.90 0.86 4.06
C ASP A 72 -25.84 1.60 2.71
N ALA A 73 -25.13 1.01 1.74
CA ALA A 73 -24.91 1.53 0.40
C ALA A 73 -24.21 2.91 0.37
N GLY A 74 -23.22 3.10 1.25
CA GLY A 74 -22.35 4.28 1.27
C GLY A 74 -22.95 5.48 2.02
N ARG A 75 -24.04 5.31 2.77
CA ARG A 75 -24.59 6.38 3.61
C ARG A 75 -23.68 6.64 4.80
N THR A 76 -23.19 5.60 5.45
CA THR A 76 -22.21 5.66 6.54
C THR A 76 -21.02 4.77 6.26
N TRP A 77 -19.87 5.15 6.82
CA TRP A 77 -18.59 4.46 6.66
C TRP A 77 -17.92 4.27 8.02
N SER A 78 -17.37 3.07 8.24
CA SER A 78 -16.59 2.72 9.42
C SER A 78 -15.15 2.40 9.01
N PRO A 79 -14.14 2.91 9.73
CA PRO A 79 -12.76 2.54 9.48
C PRO A 79 -12.51 1.08 9.91
N LEU A 80 -11.65 0.38 9.18
CA LEU A 80 -11.28 -1.01 9.43
C LEU A 80 -9.77 -1.22 9.62
N PHE A 81 -8.93 -0.25 9.25
CA PHE A 81 -7.48 -0.44 9.11
C PHE A 81 -6.68 0.55 9.98
N GLN A 82 -7.27 1.02 11.08
CA GLN A 82 -6.73 2.09 11.91
C GLN A 82 -5.58 1.66 12.85
N HIS A 83 -5.39 0.35 13.01
CA HIS A 83 -4.41 -0.24 13.92
C HIS A 83 -3.24 -0.91 13.20
N GLU A 84 -3.25 -0.87 11.87
CA GLU A 84 -2.20 -1.45 11.04
C GLU A 84 -1.06 -0.44 10.79
N ALA A 85 0.11 -0.94 10.40
CA ALA A 85 1.33 -0.15 10.36
C ALA A 85 1.37 0.92 9.25
N THR A 86 0.42 0.92 8.30
CA THR A 86 0.35 1.91 7.23
C THR A 86 -1.10 2.25 6.90
N ALA A 87 -1.33 3.51 6.54
CA ALA A 87 -2.61 3.99 6.05
C ALA A 87 -2.68 4.06 4.52
N SER A 88 -1.58 3.76 3.81
CA SER A 88 -1.56 3.83 2.35
C SER A 88 -2.10 2.56 1.74
N ILE A 89 -3.23 2.65 1.05
CA ILE A 89 -3.87 1.51 0.39
C ILE A 89 -3.76 1.67 -1.11
N GLY A 90 -3.20 0.67 -1.78
CA GLY A 90 -3.09 0.61 -3.24
C GLY A 90 -4.04 -0.39 -3.88
N ALA A 91 -4.41 -1.45 -3.18
CA ALA A 91 -5.30 -2.48 -3.70
C ALA A 91 -6.23 -3.04 -2.63
N LEU A 92 -7.41 -3.47 -3.07
CA LEU A 92 -8.42 -4.12 -2.25
C LEU A 92 -9.16 -5.15 -3.11
N ALA A 93 -9.26 -6.38 -2.61
CA ALA A 93 -9.93 -7.47 -3.32
C ALA A 93 -10.80 -8.33 -2.40
N THR A 94 -11.92 -8.78 -2.94
CA THR A 94 -12.88 -9.72 -2.34
C THR A 94 -13.08 -10.90 -3.28
N THR A 95 -13.67 -11.99 -2.79
CA THR A 95 -13.93 -13.19 -3.61
C THR A 95 -15.31 -13.78 -3.33
N PRO A 96 -16.07 -14.22 -4.36
CA PRO A 96 -17.37 -14.86 -4.16
C PRO A 96 -17.26 -16.22 -3.46
N ALA A 97 -16.12 -16.90 -3.57
CA ALA A 97 -15.89 -18.19 -2.90
C ALA A 97 -15.86 -18.06 -1.37
N GLN A 98 -15.42 -16.90 -0.86
CA GLN A 98 -15.36 -16.59 0.57
C GLN A 98 -15.69 -15.10 0.80
N PRO A 99 -16.97 -14.71 0.89
CA PRO A 99 -17.37 -13.30 0.90
C PRO A 99 -16.85 -12.45 2.08
N GLN A 100 -16.45 -13.07 3.18
CA GLN A 100 -15.84 -12.38 4.33
C GLN A 100 -14.31 -12.20 4.19
N THR A 101 -13.69 -12.85 3.19
CA THR A 101 -12.25 -12.75 2.96
C THR A 101 -11.94 -11.46 2.21
N LEU A 102 -11.08 -10.64 2.81
CA LEU A 102 -10.56 -9.41 2.21
C LEU A 102 -9.06 -9.53 2.06
N TRP A 103 -8.54 -9.06 0.93
CA TRP A 103 -7.13 -8.84 0.71
C TRP A 103 -6.86 -7.37 0.49
N VAL A 104 -5.84 -6.85 1.18
CA VAL A 104 -5.41 -5.45 1.11
C VAL A 104 -3.96 -5.40 0.68
N GLY A 105 -3.70 -4.65 -0.38
CA GLY A 105 -2.36 -4.28 -0.80
C GLY A 105 -2.06 -2.86 -0.36
N THR A 106 -0.95 -2.67 0.35
CA THR A 106 -0.57 -1.36 0.87
C THR A 106 0.43 -0.65 -0.05
N GLY A 107 0.41 0.68 -0.01
CA GLY A 107 1.19 1.56 -0.87
C GLY A 107 0.56 1.69 -2.25
N GLN A 108 0.05 2.87 -2.55
CA GLN A 108 -0.58 3.16 -3.84
C GLN A 108 0.45 3.37 -4.96
N VAL A 109 0.07 3.02 -6.19
CA VAL A 109 0.97 3.03 -7.37
C VAL A 109 0.89 4.30 -8.22
N THR A 110 -0.01 5.23 -7.89
CA THR A 110 -0.11 6.49 -8.64
C THR A 110 1.08 7.38 -8.32
N SER A 111 1.81 7.80 -9.35
CA SER A 111 2.96 8.69 -9.17
C SER A 111 2.51 10.06 -8.66
N ARG A 112 2.97 10.43 -7.46
CA ARG A 112 2.62 11.69 -6.78
C ARG A 112 3.59 12.01 -5.65
N TRP A 113 3.75 13.30 -5.38
CA TRP A 113 4.66 13.81 -4.37
C TRP A 113 4.27 13.44 -2.92
N ASP A 114 2.99 13.16 -2.68
CA ASP A 114 2.42 12.76 -1.37
C ASP A 114 2.19 11.24 -1.26
N GLY A 115 2.69 10.47 -2.23
CA GLY A 115 2.61 9.01 -2.20
C GLY A 115 3.40 8.44 -1.03
N ALA A 116 2.74 7.66 -0.17
CA ALA A 116 3.39 6.93 0.90
C ALA A 116 3.64 5.48 0.50
N SER A 117 4.73 4.91 1.01
CA SER A 117 4.97 3.47 0.90
C SER A 117 4.05 2.69 1.84
N GLY A 118 3.61 1.55 1.37
CA GLY A 118 3.04 0.49 2.17
C GLY A 118 4.09 -0.43 2.77
N ASN A 119 3.62 -1.52 3.35
CA ASN A 119 4.42 -2.57 3.95
C ASN A 119 3.88 -3.97 3.59
N GLY A 120 3.43 -4.14 2.35
CA GLY A 120 3.05 -5.43 1.79
C GLY A 120 1.54 -5.69 1.77
N VAL A 121 1.16 -6.94 1.96
CA VAL A 121 -0.24 -7.39 1.87
C VAL A 121 -0.79 -7.87 3.20
N TYR A 122 -2.09 -7.66 3.41
CA TYR A 122 -2.83 -8.12 4.57
C TYR A 122 -4.05 -8.93 4.10
N ARG A 123 -4.46 -9.88 4.93
CA ARG A 123 -5.68 -10.66 4.75
C ARG A 123 -6.55 -10.57 5.99
N SER A 124 -7.85 -10.43 5.78
CA SER A 124 -8.88 -10.58 6.80
C SER A 124 -9.80 -11.73 6.41
N LEU A 125 -10.26 -12.50 7.41
CA LEU A 125 -11.23 -13.59 7.25
C LEU A 125 -12.61 -13.26 7.84
N ASP A 126 -12.74 -12.11 8.48
CA ASP A 126 -13.91 -11.70 9.26
C ASP A 126 -14.52 -10.37 8.77
N GLY A 127 -14.36 -10.09 7.48
CA GLY A 127 -14.93 -8.91 6.84
C GLY A 127 -14.28 -7.60 7.28
N GLY A 128 -13.00 -7.67 7.68
CA GLY A 128 -12.11 -6.55 8.02
C GLY A 128 -12.07 -6.19 9.50
N ALA A 129 -12.54 -7.07 10.40
CA ALA A 129 -12.47 -6.82 11.84
C ALA A 129 -11.07 -7.11 12.40
N THR A 130 -10.39 -8.12 11.85
CA THR A 130 -8.98 -8.42 12.12
C THR A 130 -8.19 -8.58 10.82
N TRP A 131 -6.92 -8.21 10.86
CA TRP A 131 -6.00 -8.30 9.72
C TRP A 131 -4.74 -9.07 10.11
N GLU A 132 -4.29 -9.91 9.19
CA GLU A 132 -3.05 -10.67 9.31
C GLU A 132 -2.10 -10.26 8.19
N PRO A 133 -0.85 -9.90 8.49
CA PRO A 133 0.14 -9.63 7.47
C PRO A 133 0.46 -10.91 6.69
N ARG A 134 0.53 -10.81 5.37
CA ARG A 134 0.79 -11.90 4.43
C ARG A 134 2.04 -11.66 3.59
N GLY A 135 3.00 -10.90 4.10
CA GLY A 135 4.31 -10.70 3.48
C GLY A 135 4.36 -9.62 2.40
N LEU A 136 5.36 -9.70 1.51
CA LEU A 136 5.66 -8.73 0.45
C LEU A 136 6.00 -7.32 0.95
N ALA A 137 6.51 -7.16 2.18
CA ALA A 137 6.78 -5.85 2.77
C ALA A 137 7.71 -4.96 1.93
N GLU A 138 8.75 -5.56 1.36
CA GLU A 138 9.75 -4.86 0.53
C GLU A 138 9.24 -4.47 -0.87
N THR A 139 8.02 -4.88 -1.25
CA THR A 139 7.43 -4.40 -2.51
C THR A 139 6.96 -2.95 -2.41
N ARG A 140 6.65 -2.47 -1.20
CA ARG A 140 6.22 -1.09 -0.84
C ARG A 140 4.99 -0.52 -1.56
N HIS A 141 4.66 -0.93 -2.77
CA HIS A 141 3.59 -0.38 -3.57
C HIS A 141 2.88 -1.52 -4.31
N ILE A 142 1.66 -1.82 -3.89
CA ILE A 142 0.81 -2.85 -4.45
C ILE A 142 -0.32 -2.20 -5.25
N GLY A 143 -0.33 -2.40 -6.56
CA GLY A 143 -1.31 -1.77 -7.45
C GLY A 143 -2.59 -2.59 -7.64
N ARG A 144 -2.47 -3.93 -7.57
CA ARG A 144 -3.64 -4.81 -7.73
C ARG A 144 -3.44 -6.14 -7.00
N ILE A 145 -4.56 -6.67 -6.51
CA ILE A 145 -4.67 -8.05 -6.04
C ILE A 145 -5.76 -8.72 -6.87
N TRP A 146 -5.46 -9.90 -7.40
CA TRP A 146 -6.43 -10.77 -8.06
C TRP A 146 -6.52 -12.09 -7.31
N ILE A 147 -7.73 -12.55 -7.04
CA ILE A 147 -8.01 -13.81 -6.32
C ILE A 147 -8.67 -14.75 -7.33
N ASP A 148 -8.18 -15.99 -7.42
CA ASP A 148 -8.80 -16.98 -8.30
C ASP A 148 -10.22 -17.29 -7.78
N PRO A 149 -11.28 -17.11 -8.60
CA PRO A 149 -12.65 -17.36 -8.18
C PRO A 149 -12.94 -18.85 -7.88
N ARG A 150 -12.10 -19.77 -8.37
CA ARG A 150 -12.22 -21.22 -8.15
C ARG A 150 -11.55 -21.65 -6.85
N ASN A 151 -10.47 -20.97 -6.46
CA ASN A 151 -9.72 -21.27 -5.25
C ASN A 151 -9.16 -19.97 -4.62
N PRO A 152 -9.76 -19.49 -3.50
CA PRO A 152 -9.38 -18.24 -2.86
C PRO A 152 -8.00 -18.25 -2.18
N ASP A 153 -7.33 -19.41 -2.11
CA ASP A 153 -5.96 -19.53 -1.63
C ASP A 153 -4.93 -19.26 -2.75
N VAL A 154 -5.39 -19.19 -4.01
CA VAL A 154 -4.58 -18.77 -5.17
C VAL A 154 -4.79 -17.28 -5.41
N VAL A 155 -3.72 -16.50 -5.21
CA VAL A 155 -3.76 -15.04 -5.29
C VAL A 155 -2.56 -14.53 -6.09
N LEU A 156 -2.80 -13.54 -6.94
CA LEU A 156 -1.80 -12.77 -7.66
C LEU A 156 -1.74 -11.35 -7.11
N VAL A 157 -0.53 -10.80 -7.02
CA VAL A 157 -0.26 -9.45 -6.55
C VAL A 157 0.61 -8.74 -7.58
N ALA A 158 0.13 -7.60 -8.09
CA ALA A 158 0.94 -6.68 -8.88
C ALA A 158 1.66 -5.69 -7.96
N ALA A 159 2.99 -5.81 -7.93
CA ALA A 159 3.87 -4.98 -7.15
C ALA A 159 4.67 -4.04 -8.07
N GLN A 160 4.46 -2.73 -7.87
CA GLN A 160 5.24 -1.72 -8.59
C GLN A 160 6.66 -1.67 -8.05
N GLY A 161 6.86 -1.90 -6.75
CA GLY A 161 8.17 -1.81 -6.13
C GLY A 161 8.55 -0.42 -5.64
N HIS A 162 9.84 -0.23 -5.38
CA HIS A 162 10.38 1.03 -4.84
C HIS A 162 10.32 2.18 -5.85
N VAL A 163 9.44 3.17 -5.67
CA VAL A 163 9.30 4.24 -6.68
C VAL A 163 10.52 5.18 -6.80
N PHE A 164 11.41 5.24 -5.80
CA PHE A 164 12.55 6.19 -5.78
C PHE A 164 13.87 5.65 -6.36
N GLY A 165 13.98 4.35 -6.65
CA GLY A 165 15.23 3.78 -7.18
C GLY A 165 15.12 2.31 -7.58
N PRO A 166 16.14 1.77 -8.28
CA PRO A 166 16.14 0.39 -8.74
C PRO A 166 16.06 -0.60 -7.57
N HIS A 167 15.26 -1.66 -7.73
CA HIS A 167 15.09 -2.69 -6.70
C HIS A 167 14.53 -3.99 -7.31
N ALA A 168 14.86 -5.13 -6.70
CA ALA A 168 14.43 -6.45 -7.19
C ALA A 168 12.98 -6.81 -6.82
N GLU A 169 12.40 -6.18 -5.79
CA GLU A 169 11.05 -6.48 -5.29
C GLU A 169 9.96 -5.77 -6.09
N ARG A 170 9.85 -6.14 -7.36
CA ARG A 170 8.80 -5.71 -8.30
C ARG A 170 8.29 -6.90 -9.11
N GLY A 171 7.15 -6.69 -9.77
CA GLY A 171 6.58 -7.64 -10.72
C GLY A 171 5.31 -8.29 -10.20
N VAL A 172 5.00 -9.48 -10.71
CA VAL A 172 3.83 -10.25 -10.28
C VAL A 172 4.27 -11.34 -9.31
N PHE A 173 3.64 -11.37 -8.15
CA PHE A 173 3.83 -12.40 -7.13
C PHE A 173 2.59 -13.27 -7.07
N ARG A 174 2.78 -14.58 -6.90
CA ARG A 174 1.73 -15.59 -6.82
C ARG A 174 1.86 -16.39 -5.53
N THR A 175 0.75 -16.65 -4.88
CA THR A 175 0.63 -17.64 -3.80
C THR A 175 -0.40 -18.70 -4.20
N THR A 176 -0.24 -19.91 -3.66
CA THR A 176 -1.23 -21.00 -3.73
C THR A 176 -1.57 -21.56 -2.35
N ASP A 177 -1.14 -20.86 -1.29
CA ASP A 177 -1.26 -21.24 0.11
C ASP A 177 -1.79 -20.07 0.96
N ALA A 178 -2.63 -19.23 0.35
CA ALA A 178 -3.26 -18.08 0.98
C ALA A 178 -2.28 -17.07 1.59
N GLY A 179 -1.12 -16.91 0.93
CA GLY A 179 -0.07 -15.96 1.31
C GLY A 179 0.82 -16.42 2.46
N ALA A 180 0.91 -17.72 2.70
CA ALA A 180 1.96 -18.27 3.57
C ALA A 180 3.32 -18.22 2.87
N SER A 181 3.36 -18.39 1.55
CA SER A 181 4.53 -18.20 0.70
C SER A 181 4.19 -17.51 -0.62
N TRP A 182 5.19 -16.89 -1.25
CA TRP A 182 5.06 -16.17 -2.51
C TRP A 182 6.14 -16.55 -3.51
N GLN A 183 5.73 -16.74 -4.75
CA GLN A 183 6.60 -16.94 -5.91
C GLN A 183 6.53 -15.71 -6.81
N LYS A 184 7.69 -15.16 -7.21
CA LYS A 184 7.79 -14.14 -8.24
C LYS A 184 7.63 -14.81 -9.62
N VAL A 185 6.48 -14.63 -10.25
CA VAL A 185 6.09 -15.33 -11.51
C VAL A 185 6.30 -14.48 -12.76
N LEU A 186 6.47 -13.17 -12.60
CA LEU A 186 6.85 -12.27 -13.69
C LEU A 186 7.72 -11.14 -13.16
N PHE A 187 8.89 -10.97 -13.77
CA PHE A 187 9.87 -9.92 -13.49
C PHE A 187 10.45 -9.43 -14.82
N VAL A 188 10.52 -8.12 -15.01
CA VAL A 188 11.08 -7.50 -16.22
C VAL A 188 12.51 -7.06 -15.95
N ASP A 189 12.69 -6.11 -15.03
CA ASP A 189 13.98 -5.60 -14.57
C ASP A 189 13.82 -4.87 -13.21
N ASP A 190 14.89 -4.24 -12.73
CA ASP A 190 14.91 -3.56 -11.42
C ASP A 190 14.24 -2.16 -11.42
N ARG A 191 13.72 -1.68 -12.55
CA ARG A 191 13.09 -0.36 -12.74
C ARG A 191 11.63 -0.44 -13.15
N THR A 192 11.19 -1.60 -13.62
CA THR A 192 9.85 -1.82 -14.16
C THR A 192 9.05 -2.73 -13.22
N GLY A 193 7.91 -2.23 -12.75
CA GLY A 193 7.03 -2.97 -11.85
C GLY A 193 5.64 -3.20 -12.40
N ALA A 194 4.94 -4.19 -11.85
CA ALA A 194 3.55 -4.45 -12.18
C ALA A 194 2.64 -3.45 -11.46
N VAL A 195 1.71 -2.84 -12.18
CA VAL A 195 0.80 -1.82 -11.62
C VAL A 195 -0.65 -2.25 -11.64
N ASP A 196 -1.04 -3.17 -12.52
CA ASP A 196 -2.40 -3.68 -12.57
C ASP A 196 -2.48 -5.14 -13.02
N LEU A 197 -3.57 -5.80 -12.65
CA LEU A 197 -3.95 -7.14 -13.09
C LEU A 197 -5.41 -7.11 -13.56
N GLY A 198 -5.69 -7.77 -14.68
CA GLY A 198 -7.04 -7.94 -15.20
C GLY A 198 -7.27 -9.37 -15.63
N ALA A 199 -8.37 -9.98 -15.20
CA ALA A 199 -8.78 -11.30 -15.66
C ALA A 199 -10.31 -11.37 -15.67
N ASP A 200 -10.83 -12.16 -16.60
CA ASP A 200 -12.24 -12.49 -16.63
C ASP A 200 -12.50 -13.63 -15.62
N PRO A 201 -13.39 -13.46 -14.62
CA PRO A 201 -13.72 -14.51 -13.66
C PRO A 201 -14.26 -15.80 -14.29
N SER A 202 -14.81 -15.73 -15.51
CA SER A 202 -15.28 -16.90 -16.27
C SER A 202 -14.15 -17.66 -16.97
N THR A 203 -13.00 -17.01 -17.18
CA THR A 203 -11.78 -17.61 -17.75
C THR A 203 -10.56 -17.29 -16.87
N PRO A 204 -10.55 -17.74 -15.60
CA PRO A 204 -9.56 -17.35 -14.60
C PRO A 204 -8.12 -17.76 -14.93
N ASP A 205 -7.92 -18.66 -15.90
CA ASP A 205 -6.58 -18.98 -16.40
C ASP A 205 -5.99 -17.87 -17.28
N THR A 206 -6.83 -17.02 -17.87
CA THR A 206 -6.39 -15.86 -18.67
C THR A 206 -6.27 -14.62 -17.80
N VAL A 207 -5.04 -14.25 -17.49
CA VAL A 207 -4.72 -13.05 -16.68
C VAL A 207 -3.82 -12.12 -17.49
N PHE A 208 -4.14 -10.84 -17.49
CA PHE A 208 -3.30 -9.78 -18.04
C PHE A 208 -2.61 -9.02 -16.91
N ALA A 209 -1.36 -8.65 -17.12
CA ALA A 209 -0.60 -7.80 -16.21
C ALA A 209 -0.07 -6.57 -16.96
N ALA A 210 -0.23 -5.40 -16.35
CA ALA A 210 0.31 -4.14 -16.86
C ALA A 210 1.57 -3.77 -16.08
N PHE A 211 2.64 -3.45 -16.81
CA PHE A 211 3.93 -3.05 -16.27
C PHE A 211 4.26 -1.61 -16.63
N TRP A 212 4.86 -0.90 -15.69
CA TRP A 212 5.24 0.49 -15.84
C TRP A 212 6.67 0.71 -15.33
N GLU A 213 7.53 1.19 -16.22
CA GLU A 213 8.85 1.71 -15.86
C GLU A 213 8.70 3.16 -15.39
N ALA A 214 8.70 3.34 -14.06
CA ALA A 214 8.46 4.63 -13.43
C ALA A 214 9.49 4.90 -12.34
N ARG A 215 9.90 6.16 -12.24
CA ARG A 215 10.80 6.62 -11.19
C ARG A 215 10.42 7.99 -10.68
N GLU A 216 10.10 8.03 -9.41
CA GLU A 216 9.95 9.27 -8.66
C GLU A 216 11.31 9.89 -8.38
N ARG A 217 11.38 11.21 -8.52
CA ARG A 217 12.57 12.00 -8.23
C ARG A 217 12.28 12.98 -7.09
N PRO A 218 13.29 13.35 -6.28
CA PRO A 218 13.10 14.30 -5.17
C PRO A 218 12.62 15.71 -5.57
N TRP A 219 12.70 16.09 -6.85
CA TRP A 219 12.24 17.38 -7.39
C TRP A 219 10.91 17.24 -8.14
N LEU A 220 10.26 18.35 -8.51
CA LEU A 220 8.93 18.39 -9.18
C LEU A 220 8.92 17.70 -10.56
N SER A 221 9.10 16.38 -10.61
CA SER A 221 9.17 15.57 -11.83
C SER A 221 7.81 15.14 -12.38
N TYR A 222 6.70 15.55 -11.77
CA TYR A 222 5.33 15.23 -12.20
C TYR A 222 4.91 15.80 -13.57
N PHE A 223 5.80 16.56 -14.23
CA PHE A 223 5.62 17.02 -15.61
C PHE A 223 6.46 16.28 -16.64
N GLN A 224 7.33 15.35 -16.23
CA GLN A 224 8.06 14.52 -17.17
C GLN A 224 7.31 13.21 -17.38
N PRO A 225 6.98 12.84 -18.63
CA PRO A 225 6.44 11.53 -18.93
C PRO A 225 7.36 10.46 -18.36
N SER A 226 6.85 9.68 -17.39
CA SER A 226 7.51 8.47 -16.93
C SER A 226 7.14 7.37 -17.90
N VAL A 227 7.96 7.22 -18.93
CA VAL A 227 7.84 6.17 -19.95
C VAL A 227 9.22 5.54 -20.07
N GLY A 228 9.25 4.21 -20.07
CA GLY A 228 10.50 3.47 -20.25
C GLY A 228 10.26 2.16 -21.00
N PRO A 229 11.29 1.65 -21.69
CA PRO A 229 11.20 0.50 -22.59
C PRO A 229 10.75 -0.80 -21.91
N GLY A 230 10.85 -0.91 -20.58
CA GLY A 230 10.33 -2.07 -19.84
C GLY A 230 8.80 -2.07 -19.68
N SER A 231 8.13 -0.95 -19.95
CA SER A 231 6.67 -0.84 -19.83
C SER A 231 5.96 -1.73 -20.88
N GLY A 232 4.85 -2.36 -20.51
CA GLY A 232 4.14 -3.23 -21.44
C GLY A 232 3.00 -4.03 -20.82
N LEU A 233 2.31 -4.78 -21.69
CA LEU A 233 1.27 -5.72 -21.29
C LEU A 233 1.78 -7.16 -21.43
N PHE A 234 1.40 -7.97 -20.46
CA PHE A 234 1.73 -9.39 -20.41
C PHE A 234 0.45 -10.20 -20.26
N LYS A 235 0.43 -11.41 -20.81
CA LYS A 235 -0.69 -12.33 -20.74
C LYS A 235 -0.23 -13.68 -20.20
N SER A 236 -1.00 -14.21 -19.26
CA SER A 236 -0.97 -15.59 -18.80
C SER A 236 -2.17 -16.34 -19.40
N THR A 237 -2.00 -17.64 -19.61
CA THR A 237 -3.06 -18.60 -19.95
C THR A 237 -3.07 -19.82 -19.03
N ASP A 238 -2.40 -19.71 -17.88
CA ASP A 238 -2.20 -20.77 -16.89
C ASP A 238 -2.48 -20.30 -15.45
N GLY A 239 -3.36 -19.31 -15.28
CA GLY A 239 -3.77 -18.79 -13.97
C GLY A 239 -2.69 -17.95 -13.29
N GLY A 240 -1.86 -17.28 -14.09
CA GLY A 240 -0.76 -16.44 -13.65
C GLY A 240 0.46 -17.22 -13.14
N ALA A 241 0.59 -18.51 -13.47
CA ALA A 241 1.80 -19.26 -13.15
C ALA A 241 2.99 -18.83 -14.04
N SER A 242 2.71 -18.43 -15.28
CA SER A 242 3.67 -17.83 -16.19
C SER A 242 3.01 -16.75 -17.07
N PHE A 243 3.83 -15.87 -17.64
CA PHE A 243 3.36 -14.76 -18.48
C PHE A 243 4.22 -14.61 -19.73
N THR A 244 3.57 -14.22 -20.83
CA THR A 244 4.22 -13.86 -22.09
C THR A 244 3.92 -12.40 -22.42
N GLN A 245 4.94 -11.65 -22.85
CA GLN A 245 4.75 -10.26 -23.26
C GLN A 245 3.92 -10.19 -24.55
N LEU A 246 2.97 -9.25 -24.58
CA LEU A 246 2.21 -8.94 -25.77
C LEU A 246 2.98 -7.88 -26.57
N THR A 247 3.26 -8.16 -27.84
CA THR A 247 4.06 -7.29 -28.74
C THR A 247 3.32 -6.83 -29.99
N SER A 248 2.12 -7.37 -30.24
CA SER A 248 1.26 -7.01 -31.38
C SER A 248 -0.18 -6.80 -30.92
N GLY A 249 -0.94 -5.99 -31.67
CA GLY A 249 -2.33 -5.67 -31.31
C GLY A 249 -2.47 -4.67 -30.14
N ILE A 250 -1.38 -4.02 -29.74
CA ILE A 250 -1.35 -2.94 -28.76
C ILE A 250 -1.05 -1.65 -29.52
N LEU A 251 -1.68 -0.53 -29.14
CA LEU A 251 -1.34 0.78 -29.69
C LEU A 251 0.16 1.03 -29.51
N SER A 252 0.90 1.19 -30.60
CA SER A 252 2.28 1.66 -30.56
C SER A 252 2.30 3.08 -30.01
N GLY A 253 2.94 3.26 -28.86
CA GLY A 253 3.22 4.58 -28.28
C GLY A 253 4.34 5.30 -29.01
#